data_AF-A0AAD8PJP2-F1
#
_entry.id   AF-A0AAD8PJP2-F1
#
_cell.length_a   1.000
_cell.length_b   1.000
_cell.length_c   1.000
_cell.angle_alpha   90.00
_cell.angle_beta   90.00
_cell.angle_gamma   90.00
#
_symmetry.space_group_name_H-M   'P 1'
#
loop_
_entity.id
_entity.type
_entity.pdbx_description
1 polymer ?
#
loop_
_entity_poly.entity_id
_entity_poly.type
_entity_poly.pdbx_seq_one_letter_code
_entity_poly.pdbx_strand_id
1 'polypeptide(L)'
;MPFNVIKKKVEFHDVDKCECKYTIECDGIDTSTWNIKMKPTSNGGSMAKVECKSKGVEGKDMMLKANDSAAEMFKTVEAYLIANPDPYN
;
A
#
# COMPACT_ATOMS: atom_id res chain seq x y z
N MET A 1 13.86 17.45 -5.09
CA MET A 1 12.60 18.15 -5.43
C MET A 1 11.46 17.34 -4.85
N PRO A 2 10.45 17.95 -4.20
CA PRO A 2 9.21 17.21 -3.92
C PRO A 2 8.62 16.77 -5.26
N PHE A 3 8.27 15.49 -5.39
CA PHE A 3 7.61 14.96 -6.58
C PHE A 3 6.24 15.67 -6.71
N ASN A 4 6.11 16.59 -7.66
CA ASN A 4 4.93 17.47 -7.77
C ASN A 4 3.67 16.73 -8.23
N VAL A 5 3.81 15.58 -8.89
CA VAL A 5 2.68 14.75 -9.31
C VAL A 5 3.02 13.28 -9.06
N ILE A 6 2.15 12.63 -8.29
CA ILE A 6 2.15 11.18 -8.08
C ILE A 6 0.84 10.65 -8.68
N LYS A 7 0.93 9.96 -9.81
CA LYS A 7 -0.22 9.28 -10.40
C LYS A 7 -0.27 7.86 -9.87
N LYS A 8 -1.41 7.48 -9.28
CA LYS A 8 -1.69 6.10 -8.88
C LYS A 8 -2.65 5.49 -9.89
N LYS A 9 -2.26 4.37 -10.48
CA LYS A 9 -3.11 3.60 -11.38
C LYS A 9 -3.37 2.23 -10.75
N VAL A 10 -4.63 1.90 -10.52
CA VAL A 10 -5.02 0.55 -10.08
C VAL A 10 -4.86 -0.38 -11.28
N GLU A 11 -3.96 -1.35 -11.16
CA GLU A 11 -3.75 -2.38 -12.19
C GLU A 11 -4.75 -3.52 -12.02
N PHE A 12 -5.05 -3.86 -10.77
CA PHE A 12 -5.99 -4.92 -10.44
C PHE A 12 -6.51 -4.78 -9.01
N HIS A 13 -7.77 -5.14 -8.80
CA HIS A 13 -8.40 -5.20 -7.49
C HIS A 13 -9.29 -6.45 -7.40
N ASP A 14 -8.94 -7.35 -6.48
CA ASP A 14 -9.68 -8.57 -6.15
C ASP A 14 -10.28 -8.41 -4.76
N VAL A 15 -11.58 -8.15 -4.72
CA VAL A 15 -12.31 -8.01 -3.45
C VAL A 15 -12.37 -9.36 -2.73
N ASP A 16 -12.58 -10.45 -3.47
CA ASP A 16 -12.74 -11.79 -2.89
C ASP A 16 -11.44 -12.32 -2.27
N LYS A 17 -10.29 -12.01 -2.89
CA LYS A 17 -8.97 -12.40 -2.38
C LYS A 17 -8.29 -11.34 -1.51
N CYS A 18 -8.97 -10.20 -1.26
CA CYS A 18 -8.42 -9.03 -0.59
C CYS A 18 -7.03 -8.64 -1.13
N GLU A 19 -6.89 -8.58 -2.46
CA GLU A 19 -5.64 -8.32 -3.16
C GLU A 19 -5.79 -7.07 -4.04
N CYS A 20 -4.84 -6.15 -3.96
CA CYS A 20 -4.83 -4.93 -4.75
C CYS A 20 -3.43 -4.69 -5.29
N LYS A 21 -3.36 -4.46 -6.60
CA LYS A 21 -2.14 -4.09 -7.28
C LYS A 21 -2.30 -2.74 -7.94
N TYR A 22 -1.36 -1.85 -7.68
CA TYR A 22 -1.35 -0.53 -8.29
C TYR A 22 0.07 -0.10 -8.67
N THR A 23 0.16 0.76 -9.67
CA THR A 23 1.40 1.40 -10.09
C THR A 23 1.38 2.85 -9.67
N ILE A 24 2.54 3.32 -9.25
CA ILE A 24 2.80 4.72 -8.95
C ILE A 24 3.77 5.23 -10.01
N GLU A 25 3.36 6.27 -10.72
CA GLU A 25 4.21 7.04 -11.62
C GLU A 25 4.49 8.39 -10.97
N CYS A 26 5.77 8.68 -10.77
CA CYS A 26 6.24 10.00 -10.37
C CYS A 26 6.74 10.74 -11.62
N ASP A 27 6.47 12.04 -11.72
CA ASP A 27 6.97 12.85 -12.84
C ASP A 27 8.49 12.72 -12.98
N GLY A 28 8.94 12.01 -14.02
CA GLY A 28 10.31 12.07 -14.51
C GLY A 28 10.99 10.74 -14.81
N ILE A 29 11.02 9.75 -13.91
CA ILE A 29 12.01 8.64 -14.04
C ILE A 29 11.55 7.30 -13.45
N ASP A 30 10.84 7.29 -12.32
CA ASP A 30 10.64 6.07 -11.54
C ASP A 30 9.18 5.59 -11.54
N THR A 31 9.00 4.31 -11.90
CA THR A 31 7.73 3.60 -11.73
C THR A 31 7.88 2.59 -10.59
N SER A 32 6.93 2.62 -9.65
CA SER A 32 6.87 1.64 -8.56
C SER A 32 5.57 0.85 -8.62
N THR A 33 5.67 -0.46 -8.70
CA THR A 33 4.52 -1.38 -8.63
C THR A 33 4.36 -1.87 -7.21
N TRP A 34 3.16 -1.72 -6.67
CA TRP A 34 2.77 -2.19 -5.34
C TRP A 34 1.77 -3.31 -5.49
N ASN A 35 2.02 -4.44 -4.83
CA ASN A 35 1.05 -5.50 -4.64
C ASN A 35 0.80 -5.68 -3.15
N ILE A 36 -0.46 -5.53 -2.74
CA ILE A 36 -0.91 -5.66 -1.36
C ILE A 36 -1.89 -6.82 -1.30
N LYS A 37 -1.61 -7.79 -0.44
CA LYS A 37 -2.49 -8.93 -0.19
C LYS A 37 -2.77 -9.05 1.30
N MET A 38 -4.04 -8.98 1.67
CA MET A 38 -4.48 -9.19 3.05
C MET A 38 -4.80 -10.67 3.26
N LYS A 39 -4.38 -11.22 4.40
CA LYS A 39 -4.76 -12.58 4.81
C LYS A 39 -5.31 -12.55 6.22
N PRO A 40 -6.39 -13.30 6.52
CA PRO A 40 -6.87 -13.43 7.88
C PRO A 40 -5.82 -14.14 8.75
N THR A 41 -5.76 -13.77 10.02
CA THR A 41 -4.95 -14.44 11.05
C THR A 41 -5.86 -15.22 12.01
N SER A 42 -5.31 -16.25 12.66
CA SER A 42 -6.09 -17.15 13.53
C SER A 42 -6.69 -16.48 14.78
N ASN A 43 -6.23 -15.27 15.13
CA ASN A 43 -6.72 -14.46 16.25
C ASN A 43 -7.83 -13.48 15.86
N GLY A 44 -8.44 -13.61 14.67
CA GLY A 44 -9.50 -12.71 14.18
C GLY A 44 -8.99 -11.39 13.60
N GLY A 45 -7.68 -11.21 13.49
CA GLY A 45 -7.05 -10.08 12.79
C GLY A 45 -6.76 -10.35 11.31
N SER A 46 -5.95 -9.49 10.72
CA SER A 46 -5.42 -9.68 9.38
C SER A 46 -3.94 -9.31 9.28
N MET A 47 -3.24 -9.88 8.31
CA MET A 47 -1.85 -9.60 7.99
C MET A 47 -1.75 -9.09 6.56
N ALA A 48 -1.26 -7.87 6.40
CA ALA A 48 -0.96 -7.26 5.12
C ALA A 48 0.41 -7.73 4.62
N LYS A 49 0.45 -8.42 3.49
CA LYS A 49 1.70 -8.68 2.75
C LYS A 49 1.84 -7.62 1.66
N VAL A 50 2.88 -6.80 1.76
CA VAL A 50 3.19 -5.74 0.80
C VAL A 50 4.43 -6.12 0.00
N GLU A 51 4.32 -6.16 -1.31
CA GLU A 51 5.42 -6.36 -2.25
C GLU A 51 5.56 -5.11 -3.12
N CYS A 52 6.73 -4.46 -3.03
CA CYS A 52 7.06 -3.29 -3.84
C CYS A 52 8.15 -3.64 -4.86
N LYS A 53 7.95 -3.23 -6.11
CA LYS A 53 8.94 -3.34 -7.19
C LYS A 53 9.14 -1.97 -7.81
N SER A 54 10.27 -1.34 -7.54
CA SER A 54 10.68 -0.07 -8.15
C SER A 54 11.63 -0.31 -9.33
N LYS A 55 11.52 0.53 -10.36
CA LYS A 55 12.52 0.67 -11.42
C LYS A 55 13.18 2.04 -11.25
N GLY A 56 14.47 2.10 -10.88
CA GLY A 56 15.20 3.34 -10.57
C GLY A 56 16.52 3.12 -9.79
N VAL A 57 17.43 4.09 -9.82
CA VAL A 57 18.84 3.97 -9.33
C VAL A 57 18.99 4.11 -7.80
N GLU A 58 18.01 4.66 -7.08
CA GLU A 58 18.04 4.82 -5.60
C GLU A 58 16.97 3.97 -4.86
N GLY A 59 16.75 2.73 -5.33
CA GLY A 59 15.57 1.95 -4.97
C GLY A 59 15.47 1.46 -3.51
N LYS A 60 16.56 1.32 -2.73
CA LYS A 60 16.50 0.66 -1.40
C LYS A 60 16.00 1.57 -0.27
N ASP A 61 16.60 2.74 -0.10
CA ASP A 61 16.22 3.66 0.99
C ASP A 61 14.84 4.28 0.77
N MET A 62 14.48 4.54 -0.49
CA MET A 62 13.13 4.97 -0.84
C MET A 62 12.08 3.87 -0.60
N MET A 63 12.42 2.59 -0.85
CA MET A 63 11.51 1.47 -0.60
C MET A 63 11.25 1.27 0.90
N LEU A 64 12.27 1.41 1.74
CA LEU A 64 12.09 1.35 3.21
C LEU A 64 11.16 2.45 3.70
N LYS A 65 11.41 3.71 3.31
CA LYS A 65 10.53 4.84 3.66
C LYS A 65 9.09 4.65 3.17
N ALA A 66 8.92 4.10 1.98
CA ALA A 66 7.60 3.86 1.44
C ALA A 66 6.87 2.71 2.18
N ASN A 67 7.58 1.66 2.58
CA ASN A 67 7.02 0.60 3.42
C ASN A 67 6.61 1.12 4.81
N ASP A 68 7.44 1.96 5.44
CA ASP A 68 7.13 2.60 6.72
C ASP A 68 5.88 3.48 6.60
N SER A 69 5.80 4.29 5.55
CA SER A 69 4.63 5.11 5.25
C SER A 69 3.37 4.26 5.02
N ALA A 70 3.47 3.14 4.31
CA ALA A 70 2.36 2.22 4.13
C ALA A 70 1.90 1.60 5.46
N ALA A 71 2.83 1.19 6.32
CA ALA A 71 2.52 0.66 7.64
C ALA A 71 1.83 1.70 8.53
N GLU A 72 2.27 2.96 8.47
CA GLU A 72 1.62 4.06 9.18
C GLU A 72 0.19 4.31 8.67
N MET A 73 -0.02 4.33 7.35
CA MET A 73 -1.36 4.44 6.77
C MET A 73 -2.29 3.32 7.24
N PHE A 74 -1.82 2.06 7.25
CA PHE A 74 -2.62 0.94 7.73
C PHE A 74 -2.98 1.08 9.21
N LYS A 75 -2.02 1.49 10.06
CA LYS A 75 -2.28 1.72 11.49
C LYS A 75 -3.30 2.84 11.74
N THR A 76 -3.22 3.93 10.98
CA THR A 76 -4.18 5.04 11.10
C THR A 76 -5.59 4.60 10.72
N VAL A 77 -5.73 3.87 9.60
CA VAL A 77 -7.04 3.35 9.15
C VAL A 77 -7.57 2.31 10.14
N GLU A 78 -6.74 1.38 10.61
CA GLU A 78 -7.11 0.38 11.61
C GLU A 78 -7.62 1.04 12.90
N ALA A 79 -6.88 2.00 13.46
CA ALA A 79 -7.29 2.71 14.67
C ALA A 79 -8.62 3.45 14.48
N TYR A 80 -8.84 4.06 13.31
CA TYR A 80 -10.10 4.72 12.98
C TYR A 80 -11.26 3.74 12.90
N LEU A 81 -11.08 2.59 12.24
CA LEU A 81 -12.12 1.56 12.09
C LEU A 81 -12.44 0.86 13.43
N ILE A 82 -11.45 0.65 14.30
CA ILE A 82 -11.69 0.12 15.65
C ILE A 82 -12.50 1.11 16.49
N ALA A 83 -12.21 2.41 16.39
CA ALA A 83 -12.94 3.45 17.10
C ALA A 83 -14.36 3.69 16.55
N ASN A 84 -14.61 3.30 15.29
CA ASN A 84 -15.89 3.48 14.60
C ASN A 84 -16.32 2.15 13.96
N PRO A 85 -17.00 1.25 14.70
CA PRO A 85 -17.32 -0.11 14.23
C PRO A 85 -18.53 -0.19 13.29
N ASP A 86 -19.35 0.85 13.17
CA ASP A 86 -20.57 0.86 12.34
C ASP A 86 -20.42 1.12 10.81
N PRO A 87 -19.38 1.79 10.28
CA PRO A 87 -19.36 2.25 8.88
C PRO A 87 -19.04 1.17 7.82
N TYR A 88 -18.64 -0.04 8.22
CA TYR A 88 -18.19 -1.10 7.29
C TYR A 88 -18.58 -2.53 7.73
N ASN A 89 -19.78 -2.72 8.30
CA ASN A 89 -20.36 -4.04 8.55
C ASN A 89 -21.04 -4.64 7.30
#